data_AF-A0A1G7QIV3-F1
#
_entry.id   AF-A0A1G7QIV3-F1
#
_cell.length_a   1.000
_cell.length_b   1.000
_cell.length_c   1.000
_cell.angle_alpha   90.00
_cell.angle_beta   90.00
_cell.angle_gamma   90.00
#
_symmetry.space_group_name_H-M   'P 1'
#
loop_
_entity.id
_entity.type
_entity.pdbx_description
1 polymer ?
#
loop_
_entity_poly.entity_id
_entity_poly.type
_entity_poly.pdbx_seq_one_letter_code
_entity_poly.pdbx_strand_id
1 'polypeptide(L)'
;MSGSSVVGGVPPARPPSGAEPSRPEPPRTGLPGTELSGTELSGTEPSRPELPGTELSGRVNALIRERFAGRRCVVLSTAASHIAPVVEALVEAGAAGVLAGVADHATGERFGPGVTVHHIPVTATSRDGLAAAFTRALAEPPPGLVAALDRFDPERRALVLDTRDLPGDRLAGRQRYGHRRPEWAAFEDKTLVDRVWRAAGIPSSPSSVLPPRPEALLPEAARLDAGHGTVWAADTRSGIHTAAEGTRWIRGEAEGRRALPFFAGRCSLVRVMPFVEGLPCSVHGLVLPRGIAVLRPLELIVLRDQEHRFIFAGTSTYWDCPPDAAHRIREAARAVGAALRSLCDYRGGFTVDGVLSADGFAPTEVNARLGSGLNLDATRPDLRLDLLNRLLREGDAALLCPEQVEAEMLAALESVRAANVKIPLPSRPATYGAASLAWHAGRWRPAAGDEPPAAVLSTERSSVGDIMRLRPISPALRGAPMSAAAVAAFRLGQEVLRAPVPRLTAPRW
;
A
#
# COMPACT_ATOMS: atom_id res chain seq x y z
N MET A 1 -12.73 53.38 40.50
CA MET A 1 -11.29 53.69 40.40
C MET A 1 -10.82 53.15 39.05
N SER A 2 -10.99 53.92 37.97
CA SER A 2 -9.98 54.85 37.40
C SER A 2 -8.79 54.06 36.82
N GLY A 3 -8.48 54.04 35.52
CA GLY A 3 -8.94 54.82 34.36
C GLY A 3 -7.73 55.14 33.45
N SER A 4 -7.97 55.22 32.13
CA SER A 4 -7.16 55.95 31.11
C SER A 4 -5.81 55.34 30.69
N SER A 5 -5.28 55.41 29.47
CA SER A 5 -5.68 55.85 28.10
C SER A 5 -4.54 55.42 27.14
N VAL A 6 -4.80 54.86 25.95
CA VAL A 6 -4.74 55.48 24.59
C VAL A 6 -3.47 56.30 24.33
N VAL A 7 -2.65 55.99 23.31
CA VAL A 7 -2.54 56.59 21.94
C VAL A 7 -1.40 55.80 21.25
N GLY A 8 -1.28 55.49 19.95
CA GLY A 8 -1.93 55.89 18.69
C GLY A 8 -0.97 55.46 17.56
N GLY A 9 -1.50 55.07 16.39
CA GLY A 9 -0.72 54.53 15.28
C GLY A 9 -0.10 55.58 14.35
N VAL A 10 0.66 55.08 13.37
CA VAL A 10 0.70 55.44 11.92
C VAL A 10 1.98 54.83 11.29
N PRO A 11 1.89 54.04 10.21
CA PRO A 11 3.00 53.76 9.28
C PRO A 11 2.92 54.73 8.08
N PRO A 12 4.04 55.13 7.45
CA PRO A 12 4.31 54.56 6.12
C PRO A 12 5.78 54.62 5.65
N ALA A 13 6.15 53.77 4.69
CA ALA A 13 6.83 54.20 3.45
C ALA A 13 7.13 53.00 2.54
N ARG A 14 6.46 52.96 1.38
CA ARG A 14 6.92 52.24 0.17
C ARG A 14 8.11 52.99 -0.44
N PRO A 15 9.13 52.30 -0.96
CA PRO A 15 9.99 52.84 -2.01
C PRO A 15 9.47 52.46 -3.41
N PRO A 16 9.92 53.17 -4.46
CA PRO A 16 9.16 53.37 -5.69
C PRO A 16 9.43 52.32 -6.78
N SER A 17 8.51 52.31 -7.74
CA SER A 17 8.64 51.69 -9.06
C SER A 17 9.89 52.19 -9.79
N GLY A 18 10.72 51.25 -10.24
CA GLY A 18 11.86 51.51 -11.11
C GLY A 18 11.85 50.55 -12.29
N ALA A 19 11.50 51.10 -13.45
CA ALA A 19 11.97 50.82 -14.80
C ALA A 19 12.35 49.37 -15.20
N GLU A 20 11.63 48.88 -16.20
CA GLU A 20 12.04 47.85 -17.14
C GLU A 20 13.43 48.14 -17.74
N PRO A 21 14.31 47.13 -17.83
CA PRO A 21 15.33 47.07 -18.86
C PRO A 21 14.89 46.07 -19.93
N SER A 22 14.42 46.63 -21.04
CA SER A 22 14.38 45.99 -22.36
C SER A 22 15.70 45.25 -22.64
N ARG A 23 15.64 43.93 -22.76
CA ARG A 23 16.73 43.11 -23.28
C ARG A 23 16.54 42.87 -24.78
N PRO A 24 17.63 42.90 -25.56
CA PRO A 24 17.59 42.89 -27.02
C PRO A 24 17.32 41.48 -27.56
N GLU A 25 16.51 41.41 -28.61
CA GLU A 25 16.35 40.24 -29.46
C GLU A 25 17.70 39.85 -30.08
N PRO A 26 18.08 38.55 -30.09
CA PRO A 26 19.20 38.09 -30.90
C PRO A 26 18.81 38.03 -32.39
N PRO A 27 19.77 38.25 -33.30
CA PRO A 27 19.48 38.45 -34.71
C PRO A 27 19.04 37.15 -35.39
N ARG A 28 17.93 37.26 -36.14
CA ARG A 28 17.55 36.30 -37.18
C ARG A 28 18.60 36.35 -38.30
N THR A 29 19.51 35.39 -38.30
CA THR A 29 20.29 35.04 -39.48
C THR A 29 19.65 33.82 -40.12
N GLY A 30 19.13 34.04 -41.33
CA GLY A 30 18.71 32.97 -42.22
C GLY A 30 19.82 32.61 -43.19
N LEU A 31 19.61 31.43 -43.79
CA LEU A 31 20.25 30.81 -44.97
C LEU A 31 21.46 29.89 -44.69
N PRO A 32 21.73 28.88 -45.54
CA PRO A 32 20.84 28.11 -46.44
C PRO A 32 20.98 26.57 -46.22
N GLY A 33 20.15 25.80 -46.91
CA GLY A 33 20.19 24.35 -46.89
C GLY A 33 21.49 23.75 -47.43
N THR A 34 21.91 22.66 -46.81
CA THR A 34 22.84 21.68 -47.37
C THR A 34 22.38 20.30 -46.94
N GLU A 35 21.95 19.52 -47.92
CA GLU A 35 21.86 18.07 -47.82
C GLU A 35 23.25 17.50 -47.51
N LEU A 36 23.36 16.68 -46.47
CA LEU A 36 24.47 15.76 -46.31
C LEU A 36 23.95 14.36 -45.99
N SER A 37 24.04 13.57 -47.05
CA SER A 37 24.11 12.12 -47.15
C SER A 37 24.70 11.42 -45.93
N GLY A 38 24.16 10.22 -45.67
CA GLY A 38 24.48 9.38 -44.54
C GLY A 38 25.93 8.94 -44.44
N THR A 39 26.32 8.68 -43.21
CA THR A 39 27.38 7.72 -42.86
C THR A 39 26.95 7.08 -41.55
N GLU A 40 26.55 5.81 -41.65
CA GLU A 40 26.24 4.96 -40.51
C GLU A 40 27.50 4.78 -39.65
N LEU A 41 27.51 5.38 -38.46
CA LEU A 41 28.43 4.99 -37.40
C LEU A 41 27.82 3.81 -36.67
N SER A 42 28.15 2.61 -37.16
CA SER A 42 28.00 1.35 -36.43
C SER A 42 28.93 1.38 -35.21
N GLY A 43 28.46 1.99 -34.13
CA GLY A 43 29.00 1.80 -32.80
C GLY A 43 28.38 0.54 -32.20
N THR A 44 29.15 -0.54 -32.11
CA THR A 44 28.82 -1.72 -31.32
C THR A 44 28.62 -1.27 -29.88
N GLU A 45 27.37 -1.22 -29.41
CA GLU A 45 27.07 -1.09 -27.98
C GLU A 45 27.82 -2.21 -27.23
N PRO A 46 28.55 -1.91 -26.15
CA PRO A 46 29.18 -2.95 -25.35
C PRO A 46 28.11 -3.92 -24.87
N SER A 47 28.31 -5.20 -25.18
CA SER A 47 27.44 -6.32 -24.83
C SER A 47 27.07 -6.27 -23.35
N ARG A 48 25.77 -6.12 -23.08
CA ARG A 48 25.20 -6.03 -21.73
C ARG A 48 25.45 -7.35 -20.98
N PRO A 49 25.84 -7.32 -19.69
CA PRO A 49 25.83 -8.52 -18.88
C PRO A 49 24.37 -8.96 -18.68
N GLU A 50 23.99 -10.05 -19.34
CA GLU A 50 22.70 -10.70 -19.12
C GLU A 50 22.72 -11.44 -17.77
N LEU A 51 21.68 -11.24 -16.96
CA LEU A 51 21.50 -12.02 -15.74
C LEU A 51 21.17 -13.47 -16.11
N PRO A 52 21.79 -14.47 -15.47
CA PRO A 52 21.43 -15.87 -15.68
C PRO A 52 19.98 -16.12 -15.24
N GLY A 53 19.17 -16.70 -16.14
CA GLY A 53 17.75 -17.02 -15.94
C GLY A 53 16.85 -16.36 -16.98
N THR A 54 16.06 -17.15 -17.71
CA THR A 54 15.14 -16.65 -18.75
C THR A 54 13.92 -15.95 -18.15
N GLU A 55 13.52 -16.32 -16.93
CA GLU A 55 12.35 -15.78 -16.22
C GLU A 55 12.76 -14.84 -15.05
N LEU A 56 11.86 -13.94 -14.69
CA LEU A 56 12.00 -12.92 -13.65
C LEU A 56 12.35 -13.54 -12.30
N SER A 57 11.72 -14.65 -11.92
CA SER A 57 12.02 -15.37 -10.69
C SER A 57 13.49 -15.82 -10.65
N GLY A 58 14.02 -16.34 -11.76
CA GLY A 58 15.43 -16.71 -11.90
C GLY A 58 16.37 -15.53 -11.71
N ARG A 59 16.07 -14.40 -12.37
CA ARG A 59 16.86 -13.16 -12.25
C ARG A 59 16.82 -12.57 -10.84
N VAL A 60 15.64 -12.53 -10.21
CA VAL A 60 15.49 -12.09 -8.82
C VAL A 60 16.26 -13.00 -7.87
N ASN A 61 16.19 -14.32 -8.06
CA ASN A 61 16.94 -15.28 -7.24
C ASN A 61 18.46 -15.12 -7.40
N ALA A 62 18.93 -14.80 -8.60
CA ALA A 62 20.35 -14.49 -8.82
C ALA A 62 20.79 -13.25 -8.02
N LEU A 63 19.99 -12.17 -8.05
CA LEU A 63 20.26 -10.94 -7.29
C LEU A 63 20.21 -11.17 -5.77
N ILE A 64 19.24 -11.97 -5.29
CA ILE A 64 19.15 -12.36 -3.88
C ILE A 64 20.41 -13.15 -3.48
N ARG A 65 20.83 -14.12 -4.29
CA ARG A 65 22.06 -14.89 -4.03
C ARG A 65 23.29 -13.99 -4.00
N GLU A 66 23.47 -13.14 -5.00
CA GLU A 66 24.57 -12.18 -5.07
C GLU A 66 24.61 -11.30 -3.81
N ARG A 67 23.45 -10.85 -3.33
CA ARG A 67 23.40 -9.97 -2.18
C ARG A 67 23.61 -10.66 -0.84
N PHE A 68 23.04 -11.85 -0.65
CA PHE A 68 22.91 -12.46 0.68
C PHE A 68 23.80 -13.69 0.90
N ALA A 69 24.36 -14.30 -0.16
CA ALA A 69 25.25 -15.45 -0.01
C ALA A 69 26.46 -15.12 0.89
N GLY A 70 26.77 -16.02 1.82
CA GLY A 70 27.87 -15.85 2.78
C GLY A 70 27.64 -14.77 3.84
N ARG A 71 26.48 -14.08 3.84
CA ARG A 71 26.17 -13.04 4.84
C ARG A 71 25.27 -13.58 5.95
N ARG A 72 25.44 -13.06 7.16
CA ARG A 72 24.46 -13.24 8.23
C ARG A 72 23.28 -12.29 8.02
N CYS A 73 22.08 -12.78 8.24
CA CYS A 73 20.85 -12.00 8.10
C CYS A 73 20.02 -12.07 9.38
N VAL A 74 19.38 -10.96 9.71
CA VAL A 74 18.45 -10.84 10.83
C VAL A 74 17.10 -10.47 10.25
N VAL A 75 16.06 -11.28 10.49
CA VAL A 75 14.72 -11.04 9.96
C VAL A 75 13.74 -10.85 11.12
N LEU A 76 13.08 -9.69 11.20
CA LEU A 76 12.28 -9.30 12.36
C LEU A 76 10.82 -9.00 11.98
N SER A 77 9.86 -9.59 12.70
CA SER A 77 8.43 -9.30 12.49
C SER A 77 7.57 -9.59 13.72
N THR A 78 6.32 -9.17 13.68
CA THR A 78 5.35 -9.46 14.74
C THR A 78 4.97 -10.95 14.81
N ALA A 79 5.11 -11.70 13.71
CA ALA A 79 4.72 -13.11 13.65
C ALA A 79 5.65 -13.91 12.71
N ALA A 80 5.93 -15.18 13.04
CA ALA A 80 6.77 -16.04 12.21
C ALA A 80 6.19 -16.29 10.82
N SER A 81 4.86 -16.42 10.71
CA SER A 81 4.19 -16.63 9.42
C SER A 81 4.44 -15.49 8.43
N HIS A 82 4.76 -14.28 8.90
CA HIS A 82 5.08 -13.15 8.03
C HIS A 82 6.50 -13.18 7.47
N ILE A 83 7.42 -13.91 8.11
CA ILE A 83 8.85 -13.91 7.74
C ILE A 83 9.37 -15.27 7.29
N ALA A 84 8.62 -16.35 7.46
CA ALA A 84 9.02 -17.68 7.02
C ALA A 84 9.45 -17.72 5.54
N PRO A 85 8.69 -17.16 4.57
CA PRO A 85 9.13 -17.15 3.17
C PRO A 85 10.43 -16.38 2.92
N VAL A 86 10.66 -15.30 3.67
CA VAL A 86 11.90 -14.51 3.58
C VAL A 86 13.08 -15.28 4.18
N VAL A 87 12.89 -15.93 5.33
CA VAL A 87 13.90 -16.78 5.98
C VAL A 87 14.29 -17.94 5.06
N GLU A 88 13.31 -18.65 4.50
CA GLU A 88 13.52 -19.74 3.54
C GLU A 88 14.32 -19.24 2.32
N ALA A 89 13.90 -18.13 1.72
CA ALA A 89 14.59 -17.53 0.57
C ALA A 89 16.05 -17.15 0.86
N LEU A 90 16.37 -16.66 2.06
CA LEU A 90 17.73 -16.31 2.48
C LEU A 90 18.59 -17.56 2.73
N VAL A 91 18.02 -18.61 3.32
CA VAL A 91 18.71 -19.90 3.50
C VAL A 91 19.04 -20.51 2.14
N GLU A 92 18.07 -20.58 1.22
CA GLU A 92 18.28 -21.07 -0.14
C GLU A 92 19.28 -20.24 -0.96
N ALA A 93 19.38 -18.95 -0.67
CA ALA A 93 20.38 -18.06 -1.26
C ALA A 93 21.80 -18.28 -0.71
N GLY A 94 21.98 -19.13 0.30
CA GLY A 94 23.28 -19.43 0.89
C GLY A 94 23.74 -18.42 1.93
N ALA A 95 22.82 -17.76 2.64
CA ALA A 95 23.17 -16.93 3.80
C ALA A 95 23.99 -17.76 4.82
N ALA A 96 25.04 -17.16 5.39
CA ALA A 96 25.91 -17.82 6.37
C ALA A 96 25.21 -18.11 7.71
N GLY A 97 24.06 -17.49 7.95
CA GLY A 97 23.19 -17.75 9.09
C GLY A 97 22.01 -16.78 9.11
N VAL A 98 20.88 -17.22 9.65
CA VAL A 98 19.67 -16.39 9.78
C VAL A 98 19.20 -16.38 11.23
N LEU A 99 18.99 -15.18 11.78
CA LEU A 99 18.29 -14.96 13.04
C LEU A 99 16.87 -14.47 12.76
N ALA A 100 15.86 -15.23 13.18
CA ALA A 100 14.45 -14.87 13.09
C ALA A 100 13.96 -14.31 14.44
N GLY A 101 13.65 -13.01 14.48
CA GLY A 101 13.12 -12.34 15.67
C GLY A 101 11.61 -12.14 15.56
N VAL A 102 10.84 -12.69 16.50
CA VAL A 102 9.37 -12.65 16.46
C VAL A 102 8.76 -12.21 17.79
N ALA A 103 7.67 -11.43 17.70
CA ALA A 103 6.92 -10.95 18.87
C ALA A 103 5.88 -11.94 19.42
N ASP A 104 5.39 -12.84 18.57
CA ASP A 104 4.43 -13.88 18.94
C ASP A 104 5.18 -15.20 19.24
N HIS A 105 4.73 -15.93 20.26
CA HIS A 105 5.33 -17.16 20.77
C HIS A 105 4.94 -18.43 19.98
N ALA A 106 3.95 -18.38 19.08
CA ALA A 106 3.42 -19.54 18.37
C ALA A 106 4.35 -20.14 17.26
N THR A 107 5.67 -20.04 17.42
CA THR A 107 6.60 -19.91 16.28
C THR A 107 7.75 -20.91 16.20
N GLY A 108 8.01 -21.73 17.22
CA GLY A 108 9.20 -22.59 17.25
C GLY A 108 9.26 -23.62 16.12
N GLU A 109 8.12 -24.18 15.71
CA GLU A 109 8.05 -25.30 14.76
C GLU A 109 8.10 -24.88 13.28
N ARG A 110 8.10 -23.57 12.97
CA ARG A 110 7.98 -23.08 11.59
C ARG A 110 9.29 -22.91 10.83
N PHE A 111 10.43 -22.89 11.52
CA PHE A 111 11.72 -22.65 10.87
C PHE A 111 12.54 -23.94 10.84
N GLY A 112 13.18 -24.19 9.69
CA GLY A 112 14.05 -25.35 9.49
C GLY A 112 15.32 -25.32 10.35
N PRO A 113 16.08 -26.42 10.36
CA PRO A 113 17.35 -26.49 11.07
C PRO A 113 18.32 -25.40 10.59
N GLY A 114 19.09 -24.80 11.51
CA GLY A 114 20.09 -23.77 11.20
C GLY A 114 19.59 -22.32 11.31
N VAL A 115 18.30 -22.09 11.61
CA VAL A 115 17.75 -20.76 11.92
C VAL A 115 17.79 -20.52 13.43
N THR A 116 18.40 -19.41 13.85
CA THR A 116 18.35 -18.98 15.26
C THR A 116 17.06 -18.21 15.52
N VAL A 117 16.22 -18.67 16.44
CA VAL A 117 14.96 -17.99 16.78
C VAL A 117 15.14 -17.16 18.05
N HIS A 118 14.69 -15.91 18.03
CA HIS A 118 14.65 -15.04 19.19
C HIS A 118 13.25 -14.48 19.40
N HIS A 119 12.75 -14.54 20.63
CA HIS A 119 11.46 -13.96 20.99
C HIS A 119 11.64 -12.53 21.50
N ILE A 120 10.94 -11.58 20.88
CA ILE A 120 10.97 -10.16 21.23
C ILE A 120 9.80 -9.87 22.16
N PRO A 121 10.04 -9.59 23.46
CA PRO A 121 8.96 -9.40 24.42
C PRO A 121 8.20 -8.11 24.11
N VAL A 122 6.93 -8.25 23.75
CA VAL A 122 5.98 -7.13 23.61
C VAL A 122 4.65 -7.52 24.22
N THR A 123 3.93 -6.54 24.76
CA THR A 123 2.60 -6.74 25.34
C THR A 123 1.62 -5.82 24.62
N ALA A 124 0.52 -6.38 24.12
CA ALA A 124 -0.52 -5.63 23.47
C ALA A 124 -1.87 -6.34 23.57
N THR A 125 -2.95 -5.55 23.55
CA THR A 125 -4.35 -6.02 23.60
C THR A 125 -5.07 -5.88 22.25
N SER A 126 -4.38 -5.40 21.20
CA SER A 126 -4.92 -5.21 19.85
C SER A 126 -3.83 -5.36 18.77
N ARG A 127 -4.22 -5.42 17.47
CA ARG A 127 -3.25 -5.50 16.35
C ARG A 127 -2.36 -4.29 16.30
N ASP A 128 -2.99 -3.12 16.36
CA ASP A 128 -2.30 -1.85 16.23
C ASP A 128 -1.46 -1.59 17.47
N GLY A 129 -1.93 -2.03 18.64
CA GLY A 129 -1.13 -2.11 19.86
C GLY A 129 0.09 -3.01 19.71
N LEU A 130 -0.05 -4.21 19.13
CA LEU A 130 1.07 -5.14 18.90
C LEU A 130 2.06 -4.54 17.91
N ALA A 131 1.57 -4.01 16.79
CA ALA A 131 2.38 -3.35 15.79
C ALA A 131 3.11 -2.14 16.38
N ALA A 132 2.44 -1.31 17.19
CA ALA A 132 3.03 -0.15 17.86
C ALA A 132 4.05 -0.55 18.92
N ALA A 133 3.76 -1.56 19.74
CA ALA A 133 4.68 -2.09 20.75
C ALA A 133 5.92 -2.69 20.11
N PHE A 134 5.76 -3.47 19.03
CA PHE A 134 6.87 -4.01 18.25
C PHE A 134 7.69 -2.90 17.57
N THR A 135 7.02 -1.91 16.97
CA THR A 135 7.66 -0.72 16.38
C THR A 135 8.52 0.00 17.42
N ARG A 136 8.00 0.17 18.65
CA ARG A 136 8.76 0.76 19.78
C ARG A 136 9.92 -0.12 20.19
N ALA A 137 9.73 -1.43 20.30
CA ALA A 137 10.79 -2.38 20.63
C ALA A 137 11.92 -2.43 19.58
N LEU A 138 11.66 -2.04 18.33
CA LEU A 138 12.70 -1.90 17.32
C LEU A 138 13.33 -0.50 17.27
N ALA A 139 12.61 0.55 17.68
CA ALA A 139 13.16 1.89 17.84
C ALA A 139 14.08 1.98 19.07
N GLU A 140 13.69 1.33 20.15
CA GLU A 140 14.44 1.20 21.40
C GLU A 140 14.60 -0.29 21.74
N PRO A 141 15.61 -0.97 21.15
CA PRO A 141 15.83 -2.40 21.32
C PRO A 141 15.94 -2.82 22.79
N PRO A 142 15.12 -3.77 23.27
CA PRO A 142 15.25 -4.26 24.63
C PRO A 142 16.61 -4.96 24.81
N PRO A 143 17.21 -4.95 26.01
CA PRO A 143 18.54 -5.52 26.24
C PRO A 143 18.68 -6.98 25.79
N GLY A 144 17.61 -7.77 25.93
CA GLY A 144 17.58 -9.16 25.46
C GLY A 144 17.72 -9.30 23.94
N LEU A 145 17.10 -8.39 23.16
CA LEU A 145 17.25 -8.36 21.71
C LEU A 145 18.68 -7.94 21.34
N VAL A 146 19.23 -6.90 21.97
CA VAL A 146 20.61 -6.46 21.73
C VAL A 146 21.60 -7.58 22.01
N ALA A 147 21.48 -8.27 23.15
CA ALA A 147 22.36 -9.37 23.50
C ALA A 147 22.24 -10.57 22.54
N ALA A 148 21.03 -10.87 22.04
CA ALA A 148 20.83 -11.91 21.04
C ALA A 148 21.50 -11.55 19.70
N LEU A 149 21.36 -10.29 19.26
CA LEU A 149 22.01 -9.79 18.06
C LEU A 149 23.53 -9.82 18.18
N ASP A 150 24.09 -9.35 19.29
CA ASP A 150 25.54 -9.32 19.53
C ASP A 150 26.16 -10.72 19.64
N ARG A 151 25.42 -11.70 20.17
CA ARG A 151 25.83 -13.11 20.14
C ARG A 151 25.83 -13.70 18.73
N PHE A 152 24.80 -13.39 17.94
CA PHE A 152 24.64 -13.92 16.59
C PHE A 152 25.63 -13.30 15.60
N ASP A 153 25.93 -12.01 15.76
CA ASP A 153 26.76 -11.23 14.84
C ASP A 153 27.60 -10.20 15.62
N PRO A 154 28.71 -10.63 16.27
CA PRO A 154 29.51 -9.77 17.13
C PRO A 154 30.21 -8.63 16.36
N GLU A 155 30.49 -8.83 15.08
CA GLU A 155 31.09 -7.83 14.20
C GLU A 155 30.10 -6.78 13.68
N ARG A 156 28.80 -6.96 13.97
CA ARG A 156 27.71 -6.06 13.54
C ARG A 156 27.62 -5.87 12.02
N ARG A 157 27.93 -6.93 11.26
CA ARG A 157 27.94 -6.94 9.79
C ARG A 157 26.67 -7.56 9.18
N ALA A 158 25.81 -8.16 9.99
CA ALA A 158 24.58 -8.75 9.51
C ALA A 158 23.64 -7.68 8.93
N LEU A 159 22.91 -8.05 7.88
CA LEU A 159 21.84 -7.22 7.33
C LEU A 159 20.54 -7.48 8.10
N VAL A 160 19.88 -6.40 8.52
CA VAL A 160 18.60 -6.45 9.23
C VAL A 160 17.46 -6.20 8.25
N LEU A 161 16.59 -7.18 8.07
CA LEU A 161 15.37 -7.13 7.28
C LEU A 161 14.19 -7.15 8.24
N ASP A 162 13.72 -5.98 8.65
CA ASP A 162 12.52 -5.89 9.47
C ASP A 162 11.29 -5.51 8.62
N THR A 163 10.11 -5.90 9.09
CA THR A 163 8.83 -5.65 8.40
C THR A 163 8.24 -4.28 8.72
N ARG A 164 8.96 -3.44 9.47
CA ARG A 164 8.49 -2.14 9.89
C ARG A 164 9.27 -1.10 9.11
N ASP A 165 8.59 -0.26 8.37
CA ASP A 165 9.21 0.89 7.70
C ASP A 165 9.56 1.99 8.74
N LEU A 166 10.34 1.64 9.75
CA LEU A 166 10.84 2.51 10.80
C LEU A 166 11.89 3.47 10.23
N PRO A 167 11.93 4.73 10.73
CA PRO A 167 13.01 5.62 10.37
C PRO A 167 14.36 5.07 10.87
N GLY A 168 15.41 5.39 10.12
CA GLY A 168 16.79 5.01 10.43
C GLY A 168 17.25 3.78 9.68
N ASP A 169 18.50 3.85 9.23
CA ASP A 169 19.20 2.83 8.44
C ASP A 169 19.92 1.79 9.31
N ARG A 170 19.76 1.84 10.63
CA ARG A 170 20.43 0.93 11.58
C ARG A 170 19.53 0.42 12.69
N LEU A 171 19.83 -0.80 13.16
CA LEU A 171 19.29 -1.42 14.36
C LEU A 171 20.45 -2.00 15.18
N ALA A 172 20.63 -1.53 16.42
CA ALA A 172 21.72 -1.98 17.30
C ALA A 172 23.09 -2.01 16.59
N GLY A 173 23.38 -0.98 15.79
CA GLY A 173 24.63 -0.84 15.04
C GLY A 173 24.70 -1.58 13.70
N ARG A 174 23.76 -2.47 13.38
CA ARG A 174 23.70 -3.24 12.11
C ARG A 174 22.90 -2.48 11.05
N GLN A 175 23.28 -2.64 9.79
CA GLN A 175 22.59 -1.99 8.67
C GLN A 175 21.20 -2.61 8.47
N ARG A 176 20.18 -1.77 8.34
CA ARG A 176 18.85 -2.17 7.87
C ARG A 176 18.82 -2.18 6.35
N TYR A 177 18.38 -3.28 5.78
CA TYR A 177 18.37 -3.53 4.35
C TYR A 177 16.96 -3.44 3.76
N GLY A 178 16.80 -2.57 2.77
CA GLY A 178 15.53 -2.25 2.12
C GLY A 178 14.59 -1.45 3.01
N HIS A 179 15.14 -0.71 3.99
CA HIS A 179 14.36 0.17 4.85
C HIS A 179 13.78 1.32 4.02
N ARG A 180 12.58 1.78 4.39
CA ARG A 180 11.96 2.92 3.73
C ARG A 180 12.53 4.22 4.31
N ARG A 181 13.02 5.09 3.43
CA ARG A 181 13.54 6.40 3.83
C ARG A 181 12.40 7.30 4.34
N PRO A 182 12.64 8.21 5.30
CA PRO A 182 11.59 9.09 5.84
C PRO A 182 10.83 9.89 4.78
N GLU A 183 11.53 10.38 3.76
CA GLU A 183 10.95 11.12 2.63
C GLU A 183 10.04 10.26 1.75
N TRP A 184 10.23 8.94 1.73
CA TRP A 184 9.33 8.00 1.06
C TRP A 184 8.09 7.73 1.92
N ALA A 185 8.28 7.56 3.23
CA ALA A 185 7.20 7.33 4.18
C ALA A 185 6.21 8.51 4.25
N ALA A 186 6.68 9.73 3.99
CA ALA A 186 5.84 10.93 3.97
C ALA A 186 4.67 10.81 2.97
N PHE A 187 4.81 10.06 1.88
CA PHE A 187 3.74 9.89 0.89
C PHE A 187 2.61 8.96 1.34
N GLU A 188 2.71 8.30 2.50
CA GLU A 188 1.55 7.66 3.14
C GLU A 188 0.57 8.70 3.73
N ASP A 189 1.02 9.95 3.90
CA ASP A 189 0.15 11.01 4.36
C ASP A 189 -0.77 11.48 3.24
N LYS A 190 -2.07 11.14 3.36
CA LYS A 190 -3.11 11.52 2.42
C LYS A 190 -3.23 13.03 2.22
N THR A 191 -2.73 13.86 3.14
CA THR A 191 -2.71 15.32 2.99
C THR A 191 -1.64 15.82 2.01
N LEU A 192 -0.66 14.99 1.64
CA LEU A 192 0.41 15.31 0.71
C LEU A 192 0.17 14.82 -0.71
N VAL A 193 -0.91 14.05 -0.94
CA VAL A 193 -1.15 13.35 -2.20
C VAL A 193 -1.35 14.30 -3.39
N ASP A 194 -1.93 15.48 -3.16
CA ASP A 194 -2.16 16.49 -4.21
C ASP A 194 -0.84 17.02 -4.82
N ARG A 195 0.27 16.97 -4.06
CA ARG A 195 1.61 17.27 -4.58
C ARG A 195 2.04 16.25 -5.63
N VAL A 196 1.72 14.97 -5.41
CA VAL A 196 2.05 13.88 -6.34
C VAL A 196 1.19 13.99 -7.59
N TRP A 197 -0.11 14.24 -7.45
CA TRP A 197 -1.01 14.43 -8.61
C TRP A 197 -0.54 15.57 -9.50
N ARG A 198 -0.19 16.72 -8.92
CA ARG A 198 0.35 17.87 -9.67
C ARG A 198 1.65 17.52 -10.39
N ALA A 199 2.59 16.87 -9.70
CA ALA A 199 3.86 16.45 -10.30
C ALA A 199 3.68 15.41 -11.42
N ALA A 200 2.66 14.56 -11.31
CA ALA A 200 2.30 13.56 -12.32
C ALA A 200 1.44 14.13 -13.47
N GLY A 201 0.96 15.38 -13.37
CA GLY A 201 0.04 15.95 -14.35
C GLY A 201 -1.34 15.28 -14.39
N ILE A 202 -1.74 14.63 -13.29
CA ILE A 202 -3.00 13.88 -13.22
C ILE A 202 -4.10 14.80 -12.66
N PRO A 203 -5.25 14.91 -13.35
CA PRO A 203 -6.42 15.56 -12.78
C PRO A 203 -6.88 14.82 -11.51
N SER A 204 -7.08 15.56 -10.42
CA SER A 204 -7.61 15.02 -9.17
C SER A 204 -8.92 15.72 -8.80
N SER A 205 -9.78 15.02 -8.06
CA SER A 205 -10.95 15.65 -7.44
C SER A 205 -10.53 16.84 -6.59
N PRO A 206 -11.35 17.91 -6.51
CA PRO A 206 -11.04 19.05 -5.66
C PRO A 206 -10.93 18.59 -4.20
N SER A 207 -9.90 19.04 -3.50
CA SER A 207 -9.70 18.75 -2.09
C SER A 207 -9.12 19.92 -1.33
N SER A 208 -9.36 19.91 -0.02
CA SER A 208 -8.80 20.87 0.93
C SER A 208 -8.24 20.16 2.14
N VAL A 209 -7.15 20.68 2.69
CA VAL A 209 -6.50 20.15 3.90
C VAL A 209 -6.64 21.20 5.00
N LEU A 210 -7.37 20.87 6.06
CA LEU A 210 -7.82 21.82 7.07
C LEU A 210 -7.67 21.25 8.49
N PRO A 211 -7.53 22.10 9.52
CA PRO A 211 -7.56 21.63 10.90
C PRO A 211 -8.95 21.04 11.26
N PRO A 212 -9.03 20.06 12.18
CA PRO A 212 -10.28 19.40 12.57
C PRO A 212 -11.15 20.28 13.48
N ARG A 213 -11.56 21.44 12.97
CA ARG A 213 -12.40 22.43 13.67
C ARG A 213 -13.71 22.65 12.91
N PRO A 214 -14.85 22.78 13.61
CA PRO A 214 -16.14 22.96 12.96
C PRO A 214 -16.18 24.13 11.98
N GLU A 215 -15.61 25.28 12.38
CA GLU A 215 -15.59 26.52 11.59
C GLU A 215 -14.75 26.42 10.31
N ALA A 216 -13.81 25.48 10.25
CA ALA A 216 -13.00 25.22 9.05
C ALA A 216 -13.61 24.12 8.18
N LEU A 217 -13.93 22.95 8.77
CA LEU A 217 -14.31 21.78 8.00
C LEU A 217 -15.74 21.82 7.46
N LEU A 218 -16.71 22.32 8.25
CA LEU A 218 -18.12 22.22 7.86
C LEU A 218 -18.46 23.10 6.64
N PRO A 219 -18.04 24.38 6.56
CA PRO A 219 -18.30 25.20 5.38
C PRO A 219 -17.60 24.65 4.14
N GLU A 220 -16.36 24.17 4.29
CA GLU A 220 -15.60 23.62 3.17
C GLU A 220 -16.18 22.30 2.67
N ALA A 221 -16.63 21.42 3.58
CA ALA A 221 -17.31 20.20 3.22
C ALA A 221 -18.60 20.49 2.44
N ALA A 222 -19.38 21.49 2.86
CA ALA A 222 -20.57 21.91 2.12
C ALA A 222 -20.23 22.46 0.72
N ARG A 223 -19.13 23.19 0.58
CA ARG A 223 -18.65 23.71 -0.71
C ARG A 223 -18.16 22.61 -1.66
N LEU A 224 -17.54 21.57 -1.11
CA LEU A 224 -16.99 20.43 -1.87
C LEU A 224 -18.02 19.32 -2.13
N ASP A 225 -19.17 19.33 -1.45
CA ASP A 225 -20.20 18.32 -1.65
C ASP A 225 -20.79 18.41 -3.07
N ALA A 226 -20.65 17.32 -3.84
CA ALA A 226 -21.20 17.17 -5.18
C ALA A 226 -22.59 16.49 -5.20
N GLY A 227 -23.30 16.45 -4.06
CA GLY A 227 -24.64 15.88 -3.91
C GLY A 227 -24.69 14.50 -3.23
N HIS A 228 -23.54 13.94 -2.87
CA HIS A 228 -23.42 12.64 -2.22
C HIS A 228 -22.66 12.69 -0.89
N GLY A 229 -22.31 13.88 -0.41
CA GLY A 229 -21.48 14.09 0.76
C GLY A 229 -19.99 14.24 0.41
N THR A 230 -19.18 14.21 1.47
CA THR A 230 -17.73 14.35 1.40
C THR A 230 -17.03 13.20 2.11
N VAL A 231 -15.78 12.95 1.76
CA VAL A 231 -14.89 12.03 2.45
C VAL A 231 -13.85 12.82 3.22
N TRP A 232 -13.73 12.52 4.51
CA TRP A 232 -12.76 13.14 5.43
C TRP A 232 -11.71 12.10 5.79
N ALA A 233 -10.43 12.43 5.60
CA ALA A 233 -9.29 11.57 5.90
C ALA A 233 -8.28 12.27 6.82
N ALA A 234 -7.92 11.61 7.92
CA ALA A 234 -6.92 12.09 8.87
C ALA A 234 -5.50 12.10 8.27
N ASP A 235 -4.66 13.04 8.70
CA ASP A 235 -3.20 12.98 8.54
C ASP A 235 -2.58 11.76 9.23
N THR A 236 -1.28 11.53 9.01
CA THR A 236 -0.57 10.37 9.57
C THR A 236 0.20 10.66 10.86
N ARG A 237 -0.12 11.74 11.59
CA ARG A 237 0.62 12.14 12.81
C ARG A 237 0.65 11.04 13.87
N SER A 238 -0.46 10.31 14.01
CA SER A 238 -0.57 9.20 14.97
C SER A 238 -0.04 7.86 14.43
N GLY A 239 0.59 7.87 13.25
CA GLY A 239 1.00 6.70 12.50
C GLY A 239 0.16 6.50 11.23
N ILE A 240 0.54 5.49 10.45
CA ILE A 240 -0.13 5.15 9.20
C ILE A 240 -1.48 4.49 9.51
N HIS A 241 -2.55 5.07 9.00
CA HIS A 241 -3.89 4.52 9.13
C HIS A 241 -4.14 3.44 8.07
N THR A 242 -4.43 2.21 8.51
CA THR A 242 -4.77 1.09 7.62
C THR A 242 -6.27 0.82 7.65
N ALA A 243 -6.77 0.05 6.66
CA ALA A 243 -8.15 -0.43 6.61
C ALA A 243 -9.25 0.65 6.76
N ALA A 244 -8.98 1.86 6.24
CA ALA A 244 -9.87 3.02 6.30
C ALA A 244 -10.18 3.55 7.72
N GLU A 245 -9.43 3.17 8.76
CA GLU A 245 -9.71 3.56 10.15
C GLU A 245 -9.78 5.09 10.33
N GLY A 246 -8.88 5.82 9.67
CA GLY A 246 -8.80 7.28 9.67
C GLY A 246 -9.67 7.99 8.64
N THR A 247 -10.67 7.32 8.04
CA THR A 247 -11.47 7.86 6.94
C THR A 247 -12.97 7.72 7.20
N ARG A 248 -13.75 8.77 6.91
CA ARG A 248 -15.22 8.78 7.09
C ARG A 248 -15.92 9.37 5.88
N TRP A 249 -17.07 8.80 5.51
CA TRP A 249 -18.02 9.42 4.60
C TRP A 249 -19.02 10.24 5.41
N ILE A 250 -19.17 11.51 5.05
CA ILE A 250 -19.98 12.50 5.75
C ILE A 250 -21.03 13.05 4.76
N ARG A 251 -22.31 12.75 5.00
CA ARG A 251 -23.40 13.14 4.09
C ARG A 251 -24.03 14.50 4.38
N GLY A 252 -23.54 15.20 5.39
CA GLY A 252 -24.02 16.53 5.72
C GLY A 252 -23.52 17.02 7.06
N GLU A 253 -23.93 18.24 7.41
CA GLU A 253 -23.41 18.97 8.57
C GLU A 253 -23.59 18.22 9.89
N ALA A 254 -24.77 17.61 10.11
CA ALA A 254 -25.06 16.88 11.34
C ALA A 254 -24.14 15.66 11.55
N GLU A 255 -23.82 14.94 10.47
CA GLU A 255 -22.84 13.84 10.50
C GLU A 255 -21.42 14.39 10.70
N GLY A 256 -21.07 15.50 10.05
CA GLY A 256 -19.79 16.18 10.22
C GLY A 256 -19.54 16.59 11.67
N ARG A 257 -20.54 17.20 12.33
CA ARG A 257 -20.45 17.57 13.75
C ARG A 257 -20.20 16.36 14.66
N ARG A 258 -20.80 15.21 14.37
CA ARG A 258 -20.55 13.95 15.12
C ARG A 258 -19.17 13.36 14.86
N ALA A 259 -18.60 13.58 13.68
CA ALA A 259 -17.28 13.08 13.31
C ALA A 259 -16.12 13.94 13.85
N LEU A 260 -16.34 15.23 14.15
CA LEU A 260 -15.29 16.14 14.62
C LEU A 260 -14.49 15.63 15.85
N PRO A 261 -15.11 15.12 16.94
CA PRO A 261 -14.34 14.61 18.08
C PRO A 261 -13.41 13.45 17.71
N PHE A 262 -13.80 12.62 16.73
CA PHE A 262 -12.97 11.52 16.24
C PHE A 262 -11.67 12.04 15.62
N PHE A 263 -11.76 13.06 14.76
CA PHE A 263 -10.61 13.67 14.08
C PHE A 263 -9.78 14.55 15.02
N ALA A 264 -10.41 15.41 15.81
CA ALA A 264 -9.72 16.32 16.73
C ALA A 264 -8.87 15.58 17.78
N GLY A 265 -9.27 14.37 18.17
CA GLY A 265 -8.50 13.53 19.09
C GLY A 265 -7.37 12.72 18.45
N ARG A 266 -7.18 12.75 17.12
CA ARG A 266 -6.27 11.84 16.38
C ARG A 266 -5.30 12.53 15.44
N CYS A 267 -5.71 13.63 14.81
CA CYS A 267 -4.97 14.27 13.73
C CYS A 267 -4.91 15.78 13.92
N SER A 268 -3.98 16.43 13.21
CA SER A 268 -3.86 17.90 13.18
C SER A 268 -4.49 18.49 11.93
N LEU A 269 -4.53 17.70 10.85
CA LEU A 269 -5.08 18.03 9.56
C LEU A 269 -6.02 16.92 9.09
N VAL A 270 -7.06 17.33 8.38
CA VAL A 270 -8.04 16.48 7.70
C VAL A 270 -8.08 16.90 6.24
N ARG A 271 -7.89 15.94 5.34
CA ARG A 271 -8.20 16.13 3.92
C ARG A 271 -9.69 15.89 3.70
N VAL A 272 -10.35 16.87 3.10
CA VAL A 272 -11.76 16.82 2.70
C VAL A 272 -11.83 16.81 1.18
N MET A 273 -12.64 15.91 0.63
CA MET A 273 -12.91 15.83 -0.82
C MET A 273 -14.36 15.39 -1.07
N PRO A 274 -14.93 15.64 -2.27
CA PRO A 274 -16.22 15.08 -2.63
C PRO A 274 -16.21 13.55 -2.52
N PHE A 275 -17.34 12.97 -2.10
CA PHE A 275 -17.54 11.54 -2.20
C PHE A 275 -17.77 11.15 -3.67
N VAL A 276 -17.02 10.15 -4.15
CA VAL A 276 -17.15 9.61 -5.51
C VAL A 276 -17.81 8.23 -5.43
N GLU A 277 -18.99 8.08 -6.01
CA GLU A 277 -19.65 6.78 -6.15
C GLU A 277 -19.06 6.03 -7.36
N GLY A 278 -18.83 4.72 -7.21
CA GLY A 278 -18.22 3.88 -8.23
C GLY A 278 -17.49 2.71 -7.60
N LEU A 279 -16.71 1.99 -8.40
CA LEU A 279 -15.94 0.83 -7.95
C LEU A 279 -14.57 1.26 -7.41
N PRO A 280 -14.30 1.08 -6.11
CA PRO A 280 -12.97 1.31 -5.56
C PRO A 280 -11.99 0.30 -6.17
N CYS A 281 -10.88 0.81 -6.68
CA CYS A 281 -9.87 0.01 -7.34
C CYS A 281 -8.47 0.52 -7.02
N SER A 282 -7.50 -0.35 -7.29
CA SER A 282 -6.10 -0.11 -7.00
C SER A 282 -5.24 -0.59 -8.15
N VAL A 283 -4.17 0.14 -8.43
CA VAL A 283 -3.15 -0.26 -9.40
C VAL A 283 -1.79 -0.16 -8.74
N HIS A 284 -0.96 -1.17 -8.96
CA HIS A 284 0.35 -1.27 -8.33
C HIS A 284 1.42 -1.05 -9.39
N GLY A 285 2.53 -0.46 -8.96
CA GLY A 285 3.71 -0.33 -9.81
C GLY A 285 4.99 -0.54 -9.04
N LEU A 286 6.08 -0.74 -9.77
CA LEU A 286 7.44 -0.79 -9.27
C LEU A 286 8.22 0.35 -9.92
N VAL A 287 8.88 1.18 -9.12
CA VAL A 287 9.86 2.14 -9.63
C VAL A 287 11.21 1.46 -9.68
N LEU A 288 11.68 1.21 -10.90
CA LEU A 288 12.98 0.63 -11.21
C LEU A 288 13.99 1.73 -11.59
N PRO A 289 15.31 1.45 -11.57
CA PRO A 289 16.32 2.44 -11.90
C PRO A 289 16.18 3.05 -13.31
N ARG A 290 15.56 2.33 -14.26
CA ARG A 290 15.44 2.74 -15.67
C ARG A 290 14.01 2.96 -16.14
N GLY A 291 13.00 2.79 -15.29
CA GLY A 291 11.60 2.95 -15.69
C GLY A 291 10.63 2.49 -14.62
N ILE A 292 9.36 2.37 -15.02
CA ILE A 292 8.27 2.03 -14.11
C ILE A 292 7.51 0.86 -14.71
N ALA A 293 7.46 -0.25 -13.98
CA ALA A 293 6.59 -1.37 -14.31
C ALA A 293 5.22 -1.15 -13.65
N VAL A 294 4.13 -1.25 -14.40
CA VAL A 294 2.77 -1.02 -13.93
C VAL A 294 1.88 -2.22 -14.21
N LEU A 295 1.31 -2.76 -13.14
CA LEU A 295 0.48 -3.97 -13.16
C LEU A 295 -0.96 -3.64 -13.54
N ARG A 296 -1.82 -4.66 -13.57
CA ARG A 296 -3.24 -4.48 -13.87
C ARG A 296 -3.98 -3.86 -12.68
N PRO A 297 -5.06 -3.07 -12.93
CA PRO A 297 -5.96 -2.67 -11.87
C PRO A 297 -6.63 -3.90 -11.25
N LEU A 298 -6.89 -3.81 -9.94
CA LEU A 298 -7.64 -4.79 -9.17
C LEU A 298 -8.70 -4.09 -8.32
N GLU A 299 -9.67 -4.84 -7.84
CA GLU A 299 -10.74 -4.30 -7.01
C GLU A 299 -10.27 -4.14 -5.57
N LEU A 300 -10.56 -2.97 -4.99
CA LEU A 300 -10.55 -2.75 -3.56
C LEU A 300 -11.96 -3.02 -3.03
N ILE A 301 -12.11 -4.05 -2.21
CA ILE A 301 -13.41 -4.41 -1.64
C ILE A 301 -13.65 -3.51 -0.43
N VAL A 302 -14.19 -2.32 -0.67
CA VAL A 302 -14.57 -1.35 0.36
C VAL A 302 -16.09 -1.37 0.51
N LEU A 303 -16.56 -1.96 1.61
CA LEU A 303 -17.97 -2.05 1.96
C LEU A 303 -18.38 -0.87 2.83
N ARG A 304 -19.68 -0.67 3.00
CA ARG A 304 -20.25 0.38 3.86
C ARG A 304 -21.20 -0.22 4.87
N ASP A 305 -21.11 0.22 6.12
CA ASP A 305 -22.09 -0.09 7.15
C ASP A 305 -23.25 0.93 7.19
N GLN A 306 -24.13 0.78 8.18
CA GLN A 306 -25.32 1.64 8.32
C GLN A 306 -24.97 3.06 8.79
N GLU A 307 -23.79 3.23 9.38
CA GLU A 307 -23.25 4.50 9.88
C GLU A 307 -22.34 5.19 8.85
N HIS A 308 -22.35 4.74 7.59
CA HIS A 308 -21.54 5.27 6.49
C HIS A 308 -20.03 5.16 6.73
N ARG A 309 -19.59 4.20 7.56
CA ARG A 309 -18.17 3.87 7.70
C ARG A 309 -17.74 2.96 6.57
N PHE A 310 -16.54 3.20 6.07
CA PHE A 310 -15.88 2.30 5.15
C PHE A 310 -15.32 1.09 5.90
N ILE A 311 -15.59 -0.09 5.36
CA ILE A 311 -15.04 -1.36 5.82
C ILE A 311 -14.18 -1.90 4.68
N PHE A 312 -12.87 -1.75 4.81
CA PHE A 312 -11.95 -2.40 3.90
C PHE A 312 -11.96 -3.91 4.14
N ALA A 313 -12.67 -4.63 3.29
CA ALA A 313 -12.81 -6.07 3.39
C ALA A 313 -11.67 -6.82 2.68
N GLY A 314 -10.84 -6.14 1.88
CA GLY A 314 -9.68 -6.72 1.22
C GLY A 314 -9.62 -6.38 -0.26
N THR A 315 -9.01 -7.26 -1.05
CA THR A 315 -8.79 -7.04 -2.49
C THR A 315 -9.15 -8.27 -3.31
N SER A 316 -9.41 -8.06 -4.59
CA SER A 316 -9.74 -9.11 -5.54
C SER A 316 -9.13 -8.85 -6.91
N THR A 317 -8.50 -9.87 -7.48
CA THR A 317 -8.04 -9.86 -8.88
C THR A 317 -9.08 -10.49 -9.82
N TYR A 318 -10.26 -10.90 -9.35
CA TYR A 318 -11.29 -11.52 -10.19
C TYR A 318 -11.98 -10.54 -11.13
N TRP A 319 -12.10 -9.26 -10.74
CA TRP A 319 -12.62 -8.22 -11.59
C TRP A 319 -11.71 -7.99 -12.79
N ASP A 320 -12.28 -7.97 -13.99
CA ASP A 320 -11.58 -7.57 -15.21
C ASP A 320 -11.98 -6.12 -15.54
N CYS A 321 -11.06 -5.18 -15.26
CA CYS A 321 -11.26 -3.77 -15.55
C CYS A 321 -11.49 -3.54 -17.06
N PRO A 322 -12.49 -2.73 -17.47
CA PRO A 322 -12.72 -2.41 -18.88
C PRO A 322 -11.43 -1.91 -19.56
N PRO A 323 -11.08 -2.36 -20.79
CA PRO A 323 -9.78 -2.12 -21.39
C PRO A 323 -9.34 -0.64 -21.41
N ASP A 324 -10.23 0.27 -21.81
CA ASP A 324 -9.93 1.70 -21.88
C ASP A 324 -9.68 2.32 -20.49
N ALA A 325 -10.47 1.89 -19.50
CA ALA A 325 -10.27 2.31 -18.11
C ALA A 325 -8.95 1.75 -17.56
N ALA A 326 -8.65 0.48 -17.86
CA ALA A 326 -7.40 -0.15 -17.46
C ALA A 326 -6.18 0.57 -18.05
N HIS A 327 -6.24 0.98 -19.32
CA HIS A 327 -5.19 1.77 -19.96
C HIS A 327 -4.95 3.08 -19.20
N ARG A 328 -6.01 3.89 -19.01
CA ARG A 328 -5.93 5.19 -18.32
C ARG A 328 -5.42 5.07 -16.88
N ILE A 329 -5.90 4.08 -16.14
CA ILE A 329 -5.45 3.81 -14.76
C ILE A 329 -3.95 3.48 -14.74
N ARG A 330 -3.48 2.67 -15.70
CA ARG A 330 -2.06 2.29 -15.78
C ARG A 330 -1.17 3.46 -16.21
N GLU A 331 -1.64 4.32 -17.11
CA GLU A 331 -0.93 5.56 -17.46
C GLU A 331 -0.81 6.50 -16.26
N ALA A 332 -1.89 6.69 -15.51
CA ALA A 332 -1.87 7.47 -14.26
C ALA A 332 -0.85 6.88 -13.27
N ALA A 333 -0.85 5.56 -13.05
CA ALA A 333 0.13 4.93 -12.17
C ALA A 333 1.58 5.10 -12.66
N ARG A 334 1.82 5.02 -13.98
CA ARG A 334 3.15 5.25 -14.56
C ARG A 334 3.63 6.68 -14.30
N ALA A 335 2.75 7.66 -14.49
CA ALA A 335 3.03 9.07 -14.20
C ALA A 335 3.29 9.31 -12.70
N VAL A 336 2.54 8.64 -11.81
CA VAL A 336 2.80 8.67 -10.36
C VAL A 336 4.17 8.09 -10.01
N GLY A 337 4.53 6.93 -10.56
CA GLY A 337 5.84 6.34 -10.33
C GLY A 337 6.98 7.25 -10.78
N ALA A 338 6.83 7.90 -11.94
CA ALA A 338 7.77 8.92 -12.42
C ALA A 338 7.84 10.14 -11.49
N ALA A 339 6.70 10.62 -10.99
CA ALA A 339 6.63 11.73 -10.04
C ALA A 339 7.31 11.38 -8.71
N LEU A 340 7.05 10.20 -8.13
CA LEU A 340 7.72 9.73 -6.90
C LEU A 340 9.23 9.67 -7.08
N ARG A 341 9.70 9.14 -8.22
CA ARG A 341 11.12 9.13 -8.57
C ARG A 341 11.69 10.55 -8.64
N SER A 342 11.02 11.47 -9.32
CA SER A 342 11.47 12.85 -9.46
C SER A 342 11.44 13.64 -8.14
N LEU A 343 10.48 13.37 -7.27
CA LEU A 343 10.27 14.12 -6.03
C LEU A 343 11.24 13.70 -4.91
N CYS A 344 11.63 12.43 -4.83
CA CYS A 344 12.42 11.91 -3.72
C CYS A 344 13.31 10.70 -4.05
N ASP A 345 13.67 10.48 -5.33
CA ASP A 345 14.39 9.28 -5.80
C ASP A 345 13.75 7.99 -5.27
N TYR A 346 12.42 7.94 -5.24
CA TYR A 346 11.68 6.77 -4.78
C TYR A 346 12.04 5.53 -5.59
N ARG A 347 12.22 4.39 -4.91
CA ARG A 347 12.47 3.08 -5.53
C ARG A 347 11.68 2.00 -4.82
N GLY A 348 11.30 0.97 -5.57
CA GLY A 348 10.48 -0.13 -5.07
C GLY A 348 9.02 0.04 -5.43
N GLY A 349 8.16 -0.74 -4.77
CA GLY A 349 6.76 -0.84 -5.13
C GLY A 349 5.89 0.20 -4.46
N PHE A 350 4.96 0.75 -5.24
CA PHE A 350 3.96 1.72 -4.83
C PHE A 350 2.58 1.28 -5.29
N THR A 351 1.56 1.94 -4.75
CA THR A 351 0.15 1.67 -5.06
C THR A 351 -0.59 2.98 -5.28
N VAL A 352 -1.46 3.03 -6.27
CA VAL A 352 -2.39 4.14 -6.52
C VAL A 352 -3.80 3.60 -6.34
N ASP A 353 -4.51 4.14 -5.37
CA ASP A 353 -5.90 3.81 -5.08
C ASP A 353 -6.82 4.90 -5.64
N GLY A 354 -8.01 4.49 -6.07
CA GLY A 354 -9.01 5.42 -6.57
C GLY A 354 -10.38 4.77 -6.73
N VAL A 355 -11.29 5.53 -7.33
CA VAL A 355 -12.65 5.08 -7.64
C VAL A 355 -12.83 5.17 -9.14
N LEU A 356 -13.21 4.06 -9.78
CA LEU A 356 -13.67 4.06 -11.16
C LEU A 356 -15.18 4.35 -11.14
N SER A 357 -15.58 5.53 -11.63
CA SER A 357 -16.97 5.94 -11.79
C SER A 357 -17.37 6.01 -13.26
N ALA A 358 -18.60 6.44 -13.53
CA ALA A 358 -19.05 6.74 -14.89
C ALA A 358 -18.21 7.85 -15.57
N ASP A 359 -17.65 8.78 -14.78
CA ASP A 359 -16.81 9.89 -15.27
C ASP A 359 -15.34 9.51 -15.46
N GLY A 360 -14.98 8.26 -15.13
CA GLY A 360 -13.62 7.73 -15.24
C GLY A 360 -12.97 7.47 -13.88
N PHE A 361 -11.64 7.36 -13.90
CA PHE A 361 -10.88 7.03 -12.70
C PHE A 361 -10.52 8.29 -11.91
N ALA A 362 -11.00 8.37 -10.67
CA ALA A 362 -10.67 9.42 -9.72
C ALA A 362 -9.65 8.89 -8.69
N PRO A 363 -8.36 9.28 -8.78
CA PRO A 363 -7.35 8.85 -7.82
C PRO A 363 -7.60 9.50 -6.45
N THR A 364 -7.46 8.72 -5.38
CA THR A 364 -7.75 9.16 -4.00
C THR A 364 -6.55 9.11 -3.08
N GLU A 365 -5.62 8.18 -3.31
CA GLU A 365 -4.47 7.90 -2.45
C GLU A 365 -3.27 7.34 -3.23
N VAL A 366 -2.06 7.67 -2.76
CA VAL A 366 -0.81 6.98 -3.13
C VAL A 366 -0.26 6.32 -1.87
N ASN A 367 0.13 5.05 -1.98
CA ASN A 367 0.87 4.36 -0.94
C ASN A 367 2.29 4.10 -1.45
N ALA A 368 3.30 4.63 -0.77
CA ALA A 368 4.71 4.44 -1.11
C ALA A 368 5.25 3.09 -0.59
N ARG A 369 4.48 2.03 -0.83
CA ARG A 369 4.75 0.64 -0.48
C ARG A 369 3.97 -0.29 -1.39
N LEU A 370 4.41 -1.54 -1.46
CA LEU A 370 3.62 -2.61 -2.03
C LEU A 370 2.35 -2.81 -1.20
N GLY A 371 1.20 -2.65 -1.84
CA GLY A 371 -0.06 -3.12 -1.29
C GLY A 371 -0.05 -4.65 -1.20
N SER A 372 -0.59 -5.20 -0.11
CA SER A 372 -0.86 -6.64 0.02
C SER A 372 -1.93 -7.14 -0.96
N GLY A 373 -2.51 -6.22 -1.76
CA GLY A 373 -3.66 -6.45 -2.60
C GLY A 373 -3.42 -7.37 -3.78
N LEU A 374 -2.16 -7.44 -4.26
CA LEU A 374 -1.77 -8.23 -5.43
C LEU A 374 -1.88 -9.75 -5.19
N ASN A 375 -1.85 -10.20 -3.93
CA ASN A 375 -1.79 -11.63 -3.56
C ASN A 375 -0.68 -12.41 -4.31
N LEU A 376 0.34 -11.72 -4.84
CA LEU A 376 1.44 -12.34 -5.58
C LEU A 376 2.26 -13.26 -4.69
N ASP A 377 2.43 -12.94 -3.41
CA ASP A 377 3.13 -13.84 -2.48
C ASP A 377 2.41 -15.18 -2.30
N ALA A 378 1.08 -15.22 -2.50
CA ALA A 378 0.30 -16.45 -2.43
C ALA A 378 0.23 -17.19 -3.78
N THR A 379 0.26 -16.47 -4.90
CA THR A 379 0.05 -17.03 -6.24
C THR A 379 1.34 -17.29 -7.02
N ARG A 380 2.42 -16.56 -6.67
CA ARG A 380 3.77 -16.63 -7.24
C ARG A 380 4.84 -16.37 -6.16
N PRO A 381 4.92 -17.23 -5.13
CA PRO A 381 5.93 -17.10 -4.07
C PRO A 381 7.37 -17.13 -4.60
N ASP A 382 7.58 -17.74 -5.76
CA ASP A 382 8.87 -17.81 -6.47
C ASP A 382 9.40 -16.45 -6.93
N LEU A 383 8.53 -15.43 -7.09
CA LEU A 383 8.94 -14.07 -7.44
C LEU A 383 9.58 -13.32 -6.27
N ARG A 384 9.37 -13.79 -5.02
CA ARG A 384 9.97 -13.22 -3.79
C ARG A 384 9.81 -11.70 -3.71
N LEU A 385 8.58 -11.22 -3.89
CA LEU A 385 8.30 -9.80 -4.13
C LEU A 385 8.78 -8.87 -3.01
N ASP A 386 8.73 -9.30 -1.74
CA ASP A 386 9.31 -8.54 -0.62
C ASP A 386 10.83 -8.31 -0.80
N LEU A 387 11.58 -9.36 -1.15
CA LEU A 387 13.03 -9.26 -1.37
C LEU A 387 13.36 -8.45 -2.64
N LEU A 388 12.59 -8.63 -3.72
CA LEU A 388 12.71 -7.77 -4.91
C LEU A 388 12.52 -6.30 -4.56
N ASN A 389 11.50 -5.98 -3.76
CA ASN A 389 11.25 -4.62 -3.31
C ASN A 389 12.43 -4.05 -2.51
N ARG A 390 13.04 -4.85 -1.63
CA ARG A 390 14.24 -4.44 -0.87
C ARG A 390 15.46 -4.22 -1.77
N LEU A 391 15.71 -5.11 -2.73
CA LEU A 391 16.76 -4.95 -3.74
C LEU A 391 16.58 -3.65 -4.52
N LEU A 392 15.34 -3.32 -4.93
CA LEU A 392 15.03 -2.06 -5.63
C LEU A 392 15.34 -0.83 -4.76
N ARG A 393 14.92 -0.85 -3.49
CA ARG A 393 15.15 0.24 -2.52
C ARG A 393 16.65 0.51 -2.29
N GLU A 394 17.46 -0.54 -2.31
CA GLU A 394 18.91 -0.48 -2.09
C GLU A 394 19.70 -0.24 -3.39
N GLY A 395 19.03 -0.29 -4.55
CA GLY A 395 19.66 -0.11 -5.86
C GLY A 395 20.33 -1.35 -6.43
N ASP A 396 20.20 -2.50 -5.76
CA ASP A 396 20.79 -3.80 -6.13
C ASP A 396 20.02 -4.51 -7.27
N ALA A 397 19.06 -3.83 -7.92
CA ALA A 397 18.24 -4.37 -9.01
C ALA A 397 18.41 -3.58 -10.33
N ALA A 398 19.58 -2.96 -10.54
CA ALA A 398 19.88 -2.10 -11.69
C ALA A 398 19.81 -2.79 -13.06
N LEU A 399 19.96 -4.12 -13.09
CA LEU A 399 19.94 -4.94 -14.30
C LEU A 399 18.52 -5.37 -14.72
N LEU A 400 17.50 -5.13 -13.89
CA LEU A 400 16.13 -5.48 -14.25
C LEU A 400 15.56 -4.48 -15.26
N CYS A 401 15.07 -5.01 -16.38
CA CYS A 401 14.38 -4.25 -17.42
C CYS A 401 12.91 -4.01 -17.00
N PRO A 402 12.45 -2.75 -16.89
CA PRO A 402 11.07 -2.44 -16.47
C PRO A 402 10.00 -3.12 -17.32
N GLU A 403 10.18 -3.18 -18.63
CA GLU A 403 9.23 -3.75 -19.58
C GLU A 403 9.10 -5.26 -19.42
N GLN A 404 10.22 -5.96 -19.20
CA GLN A 404 10.22 -7.40 -18.93
C GLN A 404 9.60 -7.72 -17.57
N VAL A 405 9.93 -6.93 -16.54
CA VAL A 405 9.32 -7.05 -15.21
C VAL A 405 7.81 -6.86 -15.30
N GLU A 406 7.35 -5.82 -16.01
CA GLU A 406 5.92 -5.56 -16.24
C GLU A 406 5.23 -6.73 -16.93
N ALA A 407 5.76 -7.20 -18.07
CA ALA A 407 5.17 -8.27 -18.86
C ALA A 407 5.05 -9.58 -18.07
N GLU A 408 6.10 -9.98 -17.36
CA GLU A 408 6.13 -11.26 -16.64
C GLU A 408 5.26 -11.22 -15.37
N MET A 409 5.23 -10.10 -14.65
CA MET A 409 4.32 -9.94 -13.52
C MET A 409 2.85 -9.87 -13.95
N LEU A 410 2.55 -9.28 -15.11
CA LEU A 410 1.20 -9.32 -15.68
C LEU A 410 0.79 -10.74 -16.07
N ALA A 411 1.67 -11.49 -16.72
CA ALA A 411 1.42 -12.90 -17.06
C ALA A 411 1.17 -13.75 -15.82
N ALA A 412 1.95 -13.53 -14.76
CA ALA A 412 1.75 -14.13 -13.44
C ALA A 412 0.35 -13.86 -12.87
N LEU A 413 -0.05 -12.58 -12.82
CA LEU A 413 -1.38 -12.17 -12.33
C LEU A 413 -2.52 -12.70 -13.20
N GLU A 414 -2.27 -12.95 -14.48
CA GLU A 414 -3.24 -13.51 -15.41
C GLU A 414 -3.49 -15.00 -15.19
N SER A 415 -2.44 -15.75 -14.83
CA SER A 415 -2.51 -17.20 -14.65
C SER A 415 -3.34 -17.64 -13.44
N VAL A 416 -3.36 -16.85 -12.36
CA VAL A 416 -4.05 -17.22 -11.11
C VAL A 416 -4.83 -16.01 -10.57
N ARG A 417 -6.14 -16.19 -10.40
CA ARG A 417 -6.98 -15.19 -9.72
C ARG A 417 -7.09 -15.51 -8.23
N ALA A 418 -6.95 -14.48 -7.40
CA ALA A 418 -7.05 -14.58 -5.96
C ALA A 418 -7.83 -13.41 -5.37
N ALA A 419 -8.49 -13.67 -4.25
CA ALA A 419 -9.08 -12.64 -3.42
C ALA A 419 -8.90 -13.02 -1.96
N ASN A 420 -8.71 -12.02 -1.12
CA ASN A 420 -8.61 -12.20 0.33
C ASN A 420 -9.63 -11.29 0.99
N VAL A 421 -10.84 -11.80 1.19
CA VAL A 421 -11.98 -11.01 1.64
C VAL A 421 -12.33 -11.38 3.07
N LYS A 422 -12.37 -10.40 3.97
CA LYS A 422 -12.67 -10.60 5.39
C LYS A 422 -13.34 -9.39 6.01
N ILE A 423 -14.21 -9.61 6.98
CA ILE A 423 -14.85 -8.54 7.75
C ILE A 423 -14.69 -8.82 9.26
N PRO A 424 -14.61 -7.78 10.10
CA PRO A 424 -14.71 -7.95 11.54
C PRO A 424 -16.12 -8.39 11.93
N LEU A 425 -16.21 -9.27 12.92
CA LEU A 425 -17.48 -9.60 13.57
C LEU A 425 -17.69 -8.67 14.78
N PRO A 426 -18.88 -8.06 14.94
CA PRO A 426 -19.22 -7.17 16.06
C PRO A 426 -19.26 -7.90 17.40
N SER A 427 -19.46 -9.21 17.40
CA SER A 427 -19.42 -10.05 18.59
C SER A 427 -18.89 -11.44 18.26
N ARG A 428 -18.49 -12.17 19.31
CA ARG A 428 -17.97 -13.53 19.17
C ARG A 428 -19.06 -14.48 18.64
N PRO A 429 -18.80 -15.27 17.60
CA PRO A 429 -19.75 -16.27 17.14
C PRO A 429 -19.89 -17.39 18.18
N ALA A 430 -21.06 -18.04 18.23
CA ALA A 430 -21.31 -19.16 19.13
C ALA A 430 -20.38 -20.35 18.84
N THR A 431 -20.08 -20.58 17.57
CA THR A 431 -19.18 -21.62 17.08
C THR A 431 -18.24 -21.06 16.00
N TYR A 432 -17.02 -21.60 15.95
CA TYR A 432 -16.12 -21.37 14.82
C TYR A 432 -16.25 -22.52 13.84
N GLY A 433 -16.21 -22.23 12.54
CA GLY A 433 -16.39 -23.24 11.51
C GLY A 433 -16.14 -22.72 10.10
N ALA A 434 -16.28 -23.63 9.13
CA ALA A 434 -16.18 -23.32 7.72
C ALA A 434 -17.34 -23.96 6.96
N ALA A 435 -17.81 -23.28 5.92
CA ALA A 435 -18.84 -23.74 5.01
C ALA A 435 -18.35 -23.60 3.56
N SER A 436 -18.52 -24.67 2.80
CA SER A 436 -18.28 -24.69 1.35
C SER A 436 -19.46 -24.03 0.63
N LEU A 437 -19.17 -23.09 -0.26
CA LEU A 437 -20.17 -22.35 -1.04
C LEU A 437 -20.06 -22.71 -2.53
N ALA A 438 -21.20 -22.89 -3.18
CA ALA A 438 -21.31 -23.00 -4.63
C ALA A 438 -21.79 -21.67 -5.24
N TRP A 439 -21.34 -21.38 -6.47
CA TRP A 439 -21.74 -20.20 -7.24
C TRP A 439 -22.61 -20.64 -8.41
N HIS A 440 -23.90 -20.29 -8.39
CA HIS A 440 -24.85 -20.69 -9.41
C HIS A 440 -25.74 -19.51 -9.80
N ALA A 441 -25.84 -19.22 -11.11
CA ALA A 441 -26.64 -18.13 -11.65
C ALA A 441 -26.42 -16.77 -10.94
N GLY A 442 -25.14 -16.46 -10.64
CA GLY A 442 -24.77 -15.20 -9.99
C GLY A 442 -25.07 -15.11 -8.49
N ARG A 443 -25.32 -16.24 -7.83
CA ARG A 443 -25.69 -16.28 -6.40
C ARG A 443 -24.91 -17.35 -5.65
N TRP A 444 -24.66 -17.06 -4.37
CA TRP A 444 -24.12 -18.03 -3.41
C TRP A 444 -25.22 -18.94 -2.88
N ARG A 445 -24.87 -20.22 -2.71
CA ARG A 445 -25.61 -21.18 -1.88
C ARG A 445 -24.63 -22.12 -1.19
N PRO A 446 -25.04 -22.85 -0.14
CA PRO A 446 -24.25 -23.97 0.36
C PRO A 446 -23.93 -24.95 -0.78
N ALA A 447 -22.68 -25.41 -0.85
CA ALA A 447 -22.30 -26.47 -1.78
C ALA A 447 -23.00 -27.78 -1.40
N ALA A 448 -23.47 -28.54 -2.40
CA ALA A 448 -23.96 -29.90 -2.20
C ALA A 448 -22.79 -30.86 -1.95
N GLY A 449 -23.07 -32.06 -1.44
CA GLY A 449 -22.05 -32.97 -0.87
C GLY A 449 -20.83 -33.24 -1.76
N ASP A 450 -21.03 -33.48 -3.06
CA ASP A 450 -19.99 -33.78 -4.04
C ASP A 450 -19.74 -32.64 -5.05
N GLU A 451 -20.45 -31.51 -4.93
CA GLU A 451 -20.27 -30.38 -5.83
C GLU A 451 -18.96 -29.64 -5.53
N PRO A 452 -18.13 -29.34 -6.55
CA PRO A 452 -16.93 -28.53 -6.38
C PRO A 452 -17.26 -27.15 -5.79
N PRO A 453 -16.69 -26.77 -4.63
CA PRO A 453 -16.96 -25.46 -4.05
C PRO A 453 -16.37 -24.34 -4.91
N ALA A 454 -17.12 -23.25 -5.03
CA ALA A 454 -16.65 -22.02 -5.62
C ALA A 454 -15.93 -21.11 -4.61
N ALA A 455 -16.23 -21.25 -3.33
CA ALA A 455 -15.54 -20.55 -2.25
C ALA A 455 -15.64 -21.31 -0.91
N VAL A 456 -14.78 -20.94 0.03
CA VAL A 456 -14.90 -21.31 1.45
C VAL A 456 -15.23 -20.06 2.25
N LEU A 457 -16.26 -20.13 3.08
CA LEU A 457 -16.59 -19.13 4.08
C LEU A 457 -16.22 -19.66 5.46
N SER A 458 -15.47 -18.92 6.25
CA SER A 458 -15.03 -19.34 7.58
C SER A 458 -15.18 -18.25 8.63
N THR A 459 -15.40 -18.65 9.88
CA THR A 459 -15.21 -17.80 11.06
C THR A 459 -13.88 -18.15 11.72
N GLU A 460 -13.04 -17.14 11.93
CA GLU A 460 -11.68 -17.33 12.46
C GLU A 460 -11.51 -16.50 13.73
N ARG A 461 -10.91 -17.13 14.75
CA ARG A 461 -10.44 -16.38 15.91
C ARG A 461 -9.23 -15.56 15.51
N SER A 462 -9.23 -14.29 15.89
CA SER A 462 -8.06 -13.43 15.76
C SER A 462 -7.82 -12.71 17.08
N SER A 463 -6.56 -12.38 17.36
CA SER A 463 -6.14 -11.60 18.54
C SER A 463 -6.69 -10.16 18.53
N VAL A 464 -7.47 -9.77 17.53
CA VAL A 464 -7.81 -8.37 17.21
C VAL A 464 -9.30 -8.20 16.90
N GLY A 465 -10.10 -9.21 17.27
CA GLY A 465 -11.50 -9.34 16.91
C GLY A 465 -11.71 -10.54 15.99
N ASP A 466 -12.74 -11.32 16.29
CA ASP A 466 -13.13 -12.43 15.42
C ASP A 466 -13.50 -11.91 14.04
N ILE A 467 -13.17 -12.68 13.01
CA ILE A 467 -13.44 -12.30 11.62
C ILE A 467 -14.28 -13.37 10.94
N MET A 468 -15.01 -12.95 9.91
CA MET A 468 -15.50 -13.84 8.88
C MET A 468 -14.68 -13.63 7.62
N ARG A 469 -14.24 -14.72 6.98
CA ARG A 469 -13.44 -14.70 5.77
C ARG A 469 -14.13 -15.45 4.64
N LEU A 470 -14.13 -14.86 3.45
CA LEU A 470 -14.48 -15.50 2.20
C LEU A 470 -13.20 -15.73 1.39
N ARG A 471 -12.95 -16.98 1.01
CA ARG A 471 -11.86 -17.39 0.12
C ARG A 471 -12.43 -17.99 -1.17
N PRO A 472 -12.52 -17.20 -2.24
CA PRO A 472 -12.85 -17.70 -3.57
C PRO A 472 -11.79 -18.67 -4.11
N ILE A 473 -12.23 -19.73 -4.76
CA ILE A 473 -11.34 -20.75 -5.36
C ILE A 473 -11.76 -21.14 -6.78
N SER A 474 -12.89 -20.65 -7.29
CA SER A 474 -13.39 -20.99 -8.61
C SER A 474 -13.20 -19.87 -9.64
N PRO A 475 -12.77 -20.20 -10.87
CA PRO A 475 -12.67 -19.25 -11.98
C PRO A 475 -14.03 -18.71 -12.43
N ALA A 476 -15.15 -19.33 -12.04
CA ALA A 476 -16.51 -18.88 -12.39
C ALA A 476 -16.86 -17.47 -11.86
N LEU A 477 -16.05 -16.93 -10.95
CA LEU A 477 -16.20 -15.59 -10.38
C LEU A 477 -15.47 -14.51 -11.20
N ARG A 478 -14.73 -14.90 -12.24
CA ARG A 478 -13.94 -13.99 -13.07
C ARG A 478 -14.85 -13.03 -13.86
N GLY A 479 -14.36 -11.80 -14.04
CA GLY A 479 -14.95 -10.77 -14.89
C GLY A 479 -15.75 -9.73 -14.11
N ALA A 480 -16.40 -10.11 -13.02
CA ALA A 480 -17.25 -9.20 -12.24
C ALA A 480 -16.57 -8.71 -10.95
N PRO A 481 -16.95 -7.51 -10.43
CA PRO A 481 -16.60 -7.10 -9.08
C PRO A 481 -17.12 -8.06 -8.01
N MET A 482 -16.28 -8.33 -7.02
CA MET A 482 -16.54 -9.20 -5.88
C MET A 482 -17.31 -8.52 -4.75
N SER A 483 -17.38 -7.19 -4.68
CA SER A 483 -17.98 -6.49 -3.53
C SER A 483 -19.43 -6.91 -3.25
N ALA A 484 -20.28 -6.96 -4.26
CA ALA A 484 -21.67 -7.40 -4.11
C ALA A 484 -21.77 -8.90 -3.75
N ALA A 485 -20.95 -9.73 -4.40
CA ALA A 485 -20.86 -11.15 -4.11
C ALA A 485 -20.38 -11.41 -2.67
N ALA A 486 -19.40 -10.64 -2.17
CA ALA A 486 -18.89 -10.75 -0.82
C ALA A 486 -19.96 -10.41 0.22
N VAL A 487 -20.72 -9.32 0.03
CA VAL A 487 -21.84 -8.97 0.91
C VAL A 487 -22.87 -10.10 0.96
N ALA A 488 -23.21 -10.70 -0.19
CA ALA A 488 -24.14 -11.83 -0.24
C ALA A 488 -23.58 -13.07 0.50
N ALA A 489 -22.29 -13.40 0.33
CA ALA A 489 -21.66 -14.51 1.04
C ALA A 489 -21.65 -14.30 2.57
N PHE A 490 -21.32 -13.08 3.02
CA PHE A 490 -21.32 -12.78 4.45
C PHE A 490 -22.74 -12.86 5.05
N ARG A 491 -23.77 -12.42 4.33
CA ARG A 491 -25.17 -12.63 4.77
C ARG A 491 -25.50 -14.11 4.90
N LEU A 492 -25.14 -14.93 3.91
CA LEU A 492 -25.32 -16.39 4.00
C LEU A 492 -24.60 -16.99 5.23
N GLY A 493 -23.44 -16.44 5.61
CA GLY A 493 -22.73 -16.81 6.83
C GLY A 493 -23.53 -16.64 8.13
N GLN A 494 -24.51 -15.74 8.17
CA GLN A 494 -25.44 -15.64 9.32
C GLN A 494 -26.28 -16.90 9.46
N GLU A 495 -26.67 -17.51 8.35
CA GLU A 495 -27.53 -18.70 8.31
C GLU A 495 -26.70 -19.96 8.53
N VAL A 496 -25.63 -20.14 7.75
CA VAL A 496 -24.88 -21.42 7.72
C VAL A 496 -23.85 -21.55 8.84
N LEU A 497 -23.28 -20.44 9.31
CA LEU A 497 -22.27 -20.43 10.37
C LEU A 497 -22.79 -19.79 11.67
N ARG A 498 -24.04 -19.29 11.69
CA ARG A 498 -24.65 -18.59 12.83
C ARG A 498 -23.79 -17.43 13.35
N ALA A 499 -23.08 -16.77 12.45
CA ALA A 499 -22.17 -15.69 12.81
C ALA A 499 -22.90 -14.34 12.85
N PRO A 500 -22.53 -13.43 13.77
CA PRO A 500 -23.20 -12.14 13.95
C PRO A 500 -22.72 -11.12 12.91
N VAL A 501 -22.99 -11.33 11.62
CA VAL A 501 -22.48 -10.45 10.56
C VAL A 501 -23.16 -9.07 10.58
N PRO A 502 -22.42 -7.95 10.47
CA PRO A 502 -23.02 -6.62 10.42
C PRO A 502 -23.82 -6.41 9.13
N ARG A 503 -24.74 -5.42 9.12
CA ARG A 503 -25.43 -5.03 7.89
C ARG A 503 -24.47 -4.25 6.99
N LEU A 504 -24.14 -4.86 5.85
CA LEU A 504 -23.19 -4.31 4.89
C LEU A 504 -23.86 -4.03 3.54
N THR A 505 -23.36 -3.00 2.87
CA THR A 505 -23.67 -2.67 1.48
C THR A 505 -22.39 -2.57 0.65
N ALA A 506 -22.50 -2.94 -0.62
CA ALA A 506 -21.44 -2.77 -1.61
C ALA A 506 -21.56 -1.39 -2.29
N PRO A 507 -20.48 -0.87 -2.88
CA PRO A 507 -20.55 0.26 -3.79
C PRO A 507 -21.51 0.00 -4.95
N ARG A 508 -22.11 1.05 -5.51
CA ARG A 508 -22.89 0.97 -6.73
C ARG A 508 -21.91 1.02 -7.91
N TRP A 509 -21.92 -0.02 -8.73
CA TRP A 509 -21.10 -0.17 -9.93
C TRP A 509 -22.01 -0.41 -11.14
#